data_AF-A0A2V8MTY2-F1
#
_entry.id   AF-A0A2V8MTY2-F1
#
_cell.length_a   1.000
_cell.length_b   1.000
_cell.length_c   1.000
_cell.angle_alpha   90.00
_cell.angle_beta   90.00
_cell.angle_gamma   90.00
#
_symmetry.space_group_name_H-M   'P 1'
#
loop_
_entity.id
_entity.type
_entity.pdbx_description
1 polymer ?
#
loop_
_entity_poly.entity_id
_entity_poly.type
_entity_poly.pdbx_seq_one_letter_code
_entity_poly.pdbx_strand_id
1 'polypeptide(L)'
;MNPVQTGMQVAIPEIDGATEPFVFGGIPVRGVEPAPLEDRCVRIARRMKRWNRLQTARRDELKIALTLYCFPPNKGNIGTAADLDVIPSLCEILRQLKNEGYSVDIPEGPDALRVKLLGGNSETFGATANVAYRLGMDEYRRLCPFVEEIENEWGAAPGVINSHGGELLVQGITLGNIFIGVQPTFGYEGDPMRLLMARSGTPHHGFAAFYAYLEKVFKADALIHVGTHGAMEFMPGKQVGLSAECWPDRLIGELPNIYIYSVNNPSEGTIAKRRSYAELISYLTPPIENAG
;
A
#
# COMPACT_ATOMS: atom_id res chain seq x y z
N MET A 1 -0.08 5.42 -22.44
CA MET A 1 -1.08 6.35 -23.00
C MET A 1 -0.35 7.55 -23.56
N ASN A 2 -0.81 8.09 -24.69
CA ASN A 2 -0.32 9.38 -25.17
C ASN A 2 -0.95 10.53 -24.33
N PRO A 3 -0.44 11.77 -24.39
CA PRO A 3 -0.93 12.88 -23.57
C PRO A 3 -2.44 13.16 -23.73
N VAL A 4 -2.98 13.02 -24.94
CA VAL A 4 -4.41 13.23 -25.22
C VAL A 4 -5.25 12.17 -24.53
N GLN A 5 -4.86 10.90 -24.62
CA GLN A 5 -5.52 9.80 -23.93
C GLN A 5 -5.46 9.98 -22.42
N THR A 6 -4.32 10.39 -21.86
CA THR A 6 -4.21 10.66 -20.42
C THR A 6 -5.15 11.78 -19.98
N GLY A 7 -5.26 12.87 -20.75
CA GLY A 7 -6.20 13.95 -20.46
C GLY A 7 -7.66 13.47 -20.50
N MET A 8 -8.05 12.81 -21.58
CA MET A 8 -9.45 12.44 -21.82
C MET A 8 -9.92 11.22 -21.03
N GLN A 9 -9.08 10.20 -20.86
CA GLN A 9 -9.46 8.89 -20.30
C GLN A 9 -9.07 8.73 -18.82
N VAL A 10 -8.26 9.65 -18.28
CA VAL A 10 -7.83 9.58 -16.88
C VAL A 10 -8.20 10.86 -16.14
N ALA A 11 -7.71 12.01 -16.58
CA ALA A 11 -7.90 13.26 -15.84
C ALA A 11 -9.37 13.71 -15.76
N ILE A 12 -10.15 13.57 -16.84
CA ILE A 12 -11.59 13.91 -16.82
C ILE A 12 -12.38 12.95 -15.91
N PRO A 13 -12.30 11.61 -16.05
CA PRO A 13 -12.99 10.70 -15.14
C PRO A 13 -12.60 10.87 -13.67
N GLU A 14 -11.36 11.29 -13.37
CA GLU A 14 -10.94 11.59 -11.99
C GLU A 14 -11.74 12.72 -11.35
N ILE A 15 -12.26 13.66 -12.14
CA ILE A 15 -13.15 14.74 -11.68
C ILE A 15 -14.54 14.20 -11.36
N ASP A 16 -15.00 13.18 -12.10
CA ASP A 16 -16.26 12.47 -11.85
C ASP A 16 -16.18 11.50 -10.65
N GLY A 17 -15.03 11.47 -9.95
CA GLY A 17 -14.78 10.57 -8.83
C GLY A 17 -14.30 9.19 -9.24
N ALA A 18 -14.03 8.95 -10.53
CA ALA A 18 -13.44 7.68 -10.95
C ALA A 18 -12.00 7.55 -10.42
N THR A 19 -11.68 6.33 -10.03
CA THR A 19 -10.35 5.91 -9.60
C THR A 19 -9.92 4.70 -10.41
N GLU A 20 -8.69 4.24 -10.20
CA GLU A 20 -8.10 3.10 -10.91
C GLU A 20 -8.13 3.22 -12.46
N PRO A 21 -7.29 4.05 -13.10
CA PRO A 21 -7.20 4.13 -14.57
C PRO A 21 -6.54 2.88 -15.17
N PHE A 22 -7.25 1.76 -15.09
CA PHE A 22 -6.78 0.42 -15.38
C PHE A 22 -6.90 0.11 -16.87
N VAL A 23 -5.78 -0.27 -17.49
CA VAL A 23 -5.75 -0.61 -18.92
C VAL A 23 -6.02 -2.10 -19.09
N PHE A 24 -7.12 -2.43 -19.77
CA PHE A 24 -7.54 -3.82 -20.07
C PHE A 24 -7.65 -4.13 -21.56
N GLY A 25 -7.41 -3.15 -22.43
CA GLY A 25 -7.48 -3.30 -23.88
C GLY A 25 -6.97 -2.06 -24.59
N GLY A 26 -6.82 -2.15 -25.91
CA GLY A 26 -6.38 -1.03 -26.74
C GLY A 26 -6.40 -1.36 -28.22
N ILE A 27 -6.16 -0.35 -29.05
CA ILE A 27 -6.08 -0.52 -30.50
C ILE A 27 -4.68 -1.07 -30.85
N PRO A 28 -4.57 -2.24 -31.50
CA PRO A 28 -3.28 -2.79 -31.94
C PRO A 28 -2.59 -1.87 -32.95
N VAL A 29 -1.26 -1.92 -33.02
CA VAL A 29 -0.45 -1.09 -33.95
C VAL A 29 -0.87 -1.25 -35.41
N ARG A 30 -1.37 -2.42 -35.81
CA ARG A 30 -1.83 -2.73 -37.17
C ARG A 30 -3.33 -3.05 -37.23
N GLY A 31 -4.10 -2.58 -36.26
CA GLY A 31 -5.55 -2.79 -36.17
C GLY A 31 -6.32 -1.48 -36.14
N VAL A 32 -7.61 -1.57 -36.46
CA VAL A 32 -8.57 -0.48 -36.27
C VAL A 32 -9.58 -0.79 -35.16
N GLU A 33 -9.72 -2.08 -34.82
CA GLU A 33 -10.60 -2.55 -33.76
C GLU A 33 -9.86 -2.68 -32.43
N PRO A 34 -10.50 -2.35 -31.29
CA PRO A 34 -9.95 -2.62 -29.97
C PRO A 34 -9.74 -4.12 -29.74
N ALA A 35 -8.59 -4.48 -29.18
CA ALA A 35 -8.29 -5.83 -28.74
C ALA A 35 -8.15 -5.87 -27.20
N PRO A 36 -8.62 -6.95 -26.54
CA PRO A 36 -8.43 -7.12 -25.11
C PRO A 36 -6.97 -7.48 -24.79
N LEU A 37 -6.54 -7.11 -23.60
CA LEU A 37 -5.34 -7.65 -22.95
C LEU A 37 -5.84 -8.69 -21.94
N GLU A 38 -5.81 -9.97 -22.30
CA GLU A 38 -6.48 -11.04 -21.56
C GLU A 38 -6.10 -11.09 -20.08
N ASP A 39 -4.80 -11.00 -19.76
CA ASP A 39 -4.30 -10.98 -18.39
C ASP A 39 -4.89 -9.81 -17.58
N ARG A 40 -5.03 -8.65 -18.23
CA ARG A 40 -5.57 -7.44 -17.62
C ARG A 40 -7.08 -7.53 -17.43
N CYS A 41 -7.81 -8.10 -18.39
CA CYS A 41 -9.25 -8.38 -18.26
C CYS A 41 -9.51 -9.32 -17.06
N VAL A 42 -8.70 -10.36 -16.90
CA VAL A 42 -8.82 -11.26 -15.74
C VAL A 42 -8.49 -10.52 -14.44
N ARG A 43 -7.41 -9.72 -14.42
CA ARG A 43 -7.01 -8.96 -13.23
C ARG A 43 -8.09 -7.98 -12.78
N ILE A 44 -8.67 -7.18 -13.68
CA ILE A 44 -9.71 -6.22 -13.31
C ILE A 44 -10.98 -6.92 -12.82
N ALA A 45 -11.37 -8.04 -13.42
CA ALA A 45 -12.51 -8.83 -12.96
C ALA A 45 -12.30 -9.37 -11.52
N ARG A 46 -11.08 -9.82 -11.19
CA ARG A 46 -10.74 -10.26 -9.83
C ARG A 46 -10.71 -9.10 -8.83
N ARG A 47 -10.21 -7.93 -9.22
CA ARG A 47 -10.29 -6.70 -8.40
C ARG A 47 -11.74 -6.29 -8.14
N MET A 48 -12.58 -6.26 -9.17
CA MET A 48 -14.02 -5.98 -9.04
C MET A 48 -14.72 -6.98 -8.10
N LYS A 49 -14.33 -8.26 -8.14
CA LYS A 49 -14.85 -9.25 -7.18
C LYS A 49 -14.48 -8.92 -5.72
N ARG A 50 -13.30 -8.35 -5.48
CA ARG A 50 -12.89 -7.89 -4.14
C ARG A 50 -13.69 -6.67 -3.69
N TRP A 51 -13.88 -5.68 -4.56
CA TRP A 51 -14.78 -4.55 -4.31
C TRP A 51 -16.22 -5.00 -4.00
N ASN A 52 -16.77 -5.92 -4.79
CA ASN A 52 -18.10 -6.49 -4.53
C ASN A 52 -18.16 -7.22 -3.18
N ARG A 53 -17.08 -7.90 -2.77
CA ARG A 53 -17.02 -8.54 -1.46
C ARG A 53 -17.10 -7.51 -0.33
N LEU A 54 -16.43 -6.36 -0.44
CA LEU A 54 -16.53 -5.28 0.55
C LEU A 54 -17.96 -4.74 0.69
N GLN A 55 -18.75 -4.77 -0.39
CA GLN A 55 -20.15 -4.33 -0.37
C GLN A 55 -21.12 -5.38 0.17
N THR A 56 -20.84 -6.68 -0.05
CA THR A 56 -21.83 -7.75 0.13
C THR A 56 -21.55 -8.69 1.30
N ALA A 57 -20.31 -8.78 1.77
CA ALA A 57 -19.97 -9.61 2.92
C ALA A 57 -20.41 -8.98 4.24
N ARG A 58 -20.53 -9.80 5.28
CA ARG A 58 -20.76 -9.29 6.63
C ARG A 58 -19.50 -8.55 7.12
N ARG A 59 -19.70 -7.41 7.76
CA ARG A 59 -18.60 -6.54 8.23
C ARG A 59 -17.67 -7.23 9.22
N ASP A 60 -18.21 -8.14 10.04
CA ASP A 60 -17.43 -8.89 11.02
C ASP A 60 -16.52 -9.96 10.39
N GLU A 61 -16.76 -10.34 9.13
CA GLU A 61 -15.91 -11.28 8.37
C GLU A 61 -14.83 -10.58 7.53
N LEU A 62 -14.94 -9.26 7.35
CA LEU A 62 -14.03 -8.49 6.51
C LEU A 62 -12.70 -8.25 7.21
N LYS A 63 -11.60 -8.54 6.50
CA LYS A 63 -10.24 -8.27 6.97
C LYS A 63 -9.68 -7.01 6.36
N ILE A 64 -9.28 -6.04 7.19
CA ILE A 64 -8.76 -4.75 6.73
C ILE A 64 -7.30 -4.62 7.16
N ALA A 65 -6.43 -4.24 6.22
CA ALA A 65 -5.04 -3.91 6.51
C ALA A 65 -4.85 -2.39 6.52
N LEU A 66 -4.51 -1.81 7.66
CA LEU A 66 -4.09 -0.42 7.81
C LEU A 66 -2.56 -0.37 7.66
N THR A 67 -2.07 0.26 6.61
CA THR A 67 -0.63 0.38 6.33
C THR A 67 -0.14 1.77 6.68
N LEU A 68 0.84 1.81 7.58
CA LEU A 68 1.48 3.02 8.06
C LEU A 68 2.77 3.23 7.29
N TYR A 69 2.96 4.44 6.79
CA TYR A 69 4.25 4.88 6.27
C TYR A 69 4.87 5.91 7.20
N CYS A 70 6.20 5.93 7.25
CA CYS A 70 6.94 6.86 8.09
C CYS A 70 7.54 7.93 7.19
N PHE A 71 6.90 9.11 7.15
CA PHE A 71 7.44 10.28 6.46
C PHE A 71 7.68 11.43 7.44
N PRO A 72 8.85 12.11 7.39
CA PRO A 72 10.00 11.86 6.51
C PRO A 72 10.76 10.57 6.87
N PRO A 73 11.31 9.85 5.88
CA PRO A 73 12.14 8.67 6.13
C PRO A 73 13.35 9.08 6.99
N ASN A 74 13.74 8.22 7.93
CA ASN A 74 14.89 8.40 8.84
C ASN A 74 14.74 9.41 9.99
N LYS A 75 13.56 10.03 10.21
CA LYS A 75 13.32 10.89 11.40
C LYS A 75 12.76 10.16 12.63
N GLY A 76 12.77 8.82 12.62
CA GLY A 76 12.55 8.00 13.82
C GLY A 76 11.11 7.90 14.33
N ASN A 77 10.13 8.56 13.70
CA ASN A 77 8.75 8.54 14.17
C ASN A 77 7.87 7.66 13.28
N ILE A 78 7.75 6.37 13.63
CA ILE A 78 6.64 5.55 13.12
C ILE A 78 5.34 6.20 13.59
N GLY A 79 4.45 6.51 12.64
CA GLY A 79 3.19 7.19 12.93
C GLY A 79 3.23 8.72 12.79
N THR A 80 4.11 9.27 11.95
CA THR A 80 3.95 10.64 11.43
C THR A 80 3.64 10.61 9.95
N ALA A 81 2.57 11.29 9.57
CA ALA A 81 2.24 11.63 8.19
C ALA A 81 2.01 13.15 8.10
N ALA A 82 2.02 13.71 6.89
CA ALA A 82 1.92 15.16 6.66
C ALA A 82 0.75 15.77 7.45
N ASP A 83 1.08 16.47 8.54
CA ASP A 83 0.16 17.11 9.46
C ASP A 83 -0.99 16.23 9.98
N LEU A 84 -0.74 14.93 10.15
CA LEU A 84 -1.69 13.95 10.71
C LEU A 84 -1.09 13.27 11.94
N ASP A 85 -1.81 13.33 13.06
CA ASP A 85 -1.46 12.56 14.25
C ASP A 85 -1.96 11.11 14.08
N VAL A 86 -1.07 10.22 13.62
CA VAL A 86 -1.46 8.90 13.11
C VAL A 86 -2.01 8.01 14.23
N ILE A 87 -1.41 7.99 15.42
CA ILE A 87 -1.82 7.06 16.48
C ILE A 87 -3.23 7.38 17.02
N PRO A 88 -3.56 8.63 17.39
CA PRO A 88 -4.93 9.01 17.74
C PRO A 88 -5.91 8.80 16.59
N SER A 89 -5.52 9.13 15.34
CA SER A 89 -6.36 8.90 14.16
C SER A 89 -6.67 7.41 13.98
N LEU A 90 -5.69 6.53 14.18
CA LEU A 90 -5.90 5.08 14.18
C LEU A 90 -6.86 4.64 15.28
N CYS A 91 -6.74 5.18 16.50
CA CYS A 91 -7.68 4.87 17.57
C CYS A 91 -9.13 5.23 17.19
N GLU A 92 -9.35 6.39 16.56
CA GLU A 92 -10.68 6.79 16.07
C GLU A 92 -11.16 5.89 14.93
N ILE A 93 -10.30 5.57 13.96
CA ILE A 93 -10.63 4.62 12.87
C ILE A 93 -11.05 3.26 13.46
N LEU A 94 -10.30 2.72 14.41
CA LEU A 94 -10.59 1.43 15.04
C LEU A 94 -11.92 1.47 15.82
N ARG A 95 -12.20 2.57 16.54
CA ARG A 95 -13.48 2.78 17.23
C ARG A 95 -14.63 2.82 16.25
N GLN A 96 -14.50 3.58 15.16
CA GLN A 96 -15.54 3.67 14.13
C GLN A 96 -15.77 2.32 13.46
N LEU A 97 -14.71 1.59 13.09
CA LEU A 97 -14.84 0.24 12.52
C LEU A 97 -15.59 -0.70 13.48
N LYS A 98 -15.27 -0.69 14.78
CA LYS A 98 -16.01 -1.51 15.75
C LYS A 98 -17.49 -1.10 15.84
N ASN A 99 -17.78 0.20 15.87
CA ASN A 99 -19.14 0.71 15.92
C ASN A 99 -19.96 0.33 14.68
N GLU A 100 -19.30 0.26 13.52
CA GLU A 100 -19.91 -0.20 12.26
C GLU A 100 -20.06 -1.74 12.20
N GLY A 101 -19.56 -2.49 13.18
CA GLY A 101 -19.73 -3.95 13.27
C GLY A 101 -18.57 -4.77 12.68
N TYR A 102 -17.40 -4.17 12.46
CA TYR A 102 -16.19 -4.92 12.14
C TYR A 102 -15.62 -5.61 13.39
N SER A 103 -14.95 -6.76 13.19
CA SER A 103 -14.26 -7.47 14.28
C SER A 103 -12.94 -6.77 14.61
N VAL A 104 -12.91 -6.00 15.70
CA VAL A 104 -11.76 -5.20 16.12
C VAL A 104 -11.52 -5.30 17.63
N ASP A 105 -10.29 -5.63 18.00
CA ASP A 105 -9.82 -5.59 19.38
C ASP A 105 -9.25 -4.20 19.70
N ILE A 106 -10.04 -3.33 20.32
CA ILE A 106 -9.65 -1.95 20.60
C ILE A 106 -8.64 -1.90 21.77
N PRO A 107 -7.45 -1.30 21.58
CA PRO A 107 -6.52 -1.00 22.68
C PRO A 107 -7.09 0.05 23.65
N GLU A 108 -6.62 0.05 24.89
CA GLU A 108 -7.12 0.95 25.95
C GLU A 108 -6.83 2.45 25.71
N GLY A 109 -6.09 2.80 24.65
CA GLY A 109 -5.83 4.17 24.23
C GLY A 109 -4.64 4.28 23.26
N PRO A 110 -4.28 5.51 22.86
CA PRO A 110 -3.13 5.78 21.99
C PRO A 110 -1.82 5.18 22.51
N ASP A 111 -1.53 5.30 23.81
CA ASP A 111 -0.30 4.77 24.40
C ASP A 111 -0.25 3.25 24.36
N ALA A 112 -1.37 2.58 24.68
CA ALA A 112 -1.47 1.12 24.60
C ALA A 112 -1.30 0.61 23.16
N LEU A 113 -1.88 1.33 22.18
CA LEU A 113 -1.68 1.04 20.76
C LEU A 113 -0.21 1.21 20.36
N ARG A 114 0.42 2.31 20.78
CA ARG A 114 1.84 2.59 20.49
C ARG A 114 2.77 1.53 21.09
N VAL A 115 2.57 1.15 22.35
CA VAL A 115 3.36 0.13 23.03
C VAL A 115 3.23 -1.23 22.34
N LYS A 116 2.00 -1.62 21.95
CA LYS A 116 1.77 -2.85 21.18
C LYS A 116 2.44 -2.82 19.81
N LEU A 117 2.35 -1.70 19.10
CA LEU A 117 2.87 -1.58 17.73
C LEU A 117 4.39 -1.48 17.69
N LEU A 118 5.01 -0.62 18.52
CA LEU A 118 6.44 -0.31 18.46
C LEU A 118 7.28 -1.19 19.40
N GLY A 119 6.67 -1.66 20.48
CA GLY A 119 7.31 -2.58 21.43
C GLY A 119 7.10 -4.03 21.04
N GLY A 120 6.66 -4.83 22.02
CA GLY A 120 6.42 -6.26 21.83
C GLY A 120 7.73 -7.01 21.67
N ASN A 121 7.89 -7.70 20.54
CA ASN A 121 9.08 -8.49 20.22
C ASN A 121 10.10 -7.75 19.33
N SER A 122 9.95 -6.44 19.13
CA SER A 122 10.80 -5.64 18.23
C SER A 122 12.29 -5.76 18.56
N GLU A 123 12.68 -5.63 19.83
CA GLU A 123 14.06 -5.79 20.28
C GLU A 123 14.63 -7.18 20.02
N THR A 124 13.82 -8.24 20.18
CA THR A 124 14.23 -9.63 19.93
C THR A 124 14.64 -9.84 18.47
N PHE A 125 13.98 -9.15 17.55
CA PHE A 125 14.23 -9.29 16.12
C PHE A 125 15.12 -8.18 15.53
N GLY A 126 15.52 -7.19 16.34
CA GLY A 126 16.20 -5.99 15.84
C GLY A 126 15.33 -5.19 14.87
N ALA A 127 14.01 -5.25 15.04
CA ALA A 127 13.03 -4.58 14.19
C ALA A 127 12.64 -3.22 14.78
N THR A 128 12.10 -2.34 13.94
CA THR A 128 11.62 -1.01 14.36
C THR A 128 10.23 -1.05 15.01
N ALA A 129 9.46 -2.11 14.78
CA ALA A 129 8.14 -2.35 15.34
C ALA A 129 7.95 -3.85 15.64
N ASN A 130 6.87 -4.18 16.33
CA ASN A 130 6.49 -5.56 16.61
C ASN A 130 6.44 -6.37 15.31
N VAL A 131 7.01 -7.57 15.32
CA VAL A 131 6.97 -8.52 14.21
C VAL A 131 5.70 -9.36 14.34
N ALA A 132 4.77 -9.15 13.40
CA ALA A 132 3.51 -9.91 13.33
C ALA A 132 3.68 -11.24 12.58
N TYR A 133 4.59 -11.29 11.62
CA TYR A 133 4.82 -12.48 10.82
C TYR A 133 6.27 -12.58 10.37
N ARG A 134 6.78 -13.82 10.31
CA ARG A 134 8.09 -14.16 9.76
C ARG A 134 7.86 -15.05 8.55
N LEU A 135 8.23 -14.53 7.38
CA LEU A 135 8.02 -15.18 6.10
C LEU A 135 9.28 -15.98 5.75
N GLY A 136 9.18 -17.31 5.83
CA GLY A 136 10.25 -18.22 5.42
C GLY A 136 10.50 -18.17 3.90
N MET A 137 11.71 -18.52 3.46
CA MET A 137 12.12 -18.32 2.07
C MET A 137 11.34 -19.18 1.06
N ASP A 138 11.00 -20.41 1.43
CA ASP A 138 10.17 -21.27 0.57
C ASP A 138 8.78 -20.67 0.35
N GLU A 139 8.21 -20.09 1.40
CA GLU A 139 6.94 -19.39 1.31
C GLU A 139 7.07 -18.09 0.51
N TYR A 140 8.12 -17.30 0.76
CA TYR A 140 8.38 -16.07 0.02
C TYR A 140 8.51 -16.32 -1.49
N ARG A 141 9.31 -17.31 -1.91
CA ARG A 141 9.47 -17.66 -3.34
C ARG A 141 8.17 -18.13 -3.98
N ARG A 142 7.31 -18.83 -3.21
CA ARG A 142 5.99 -19.27 -3.68
C ARG A 142 5.01 -18.10 -3.83
N LEU A 143 5.04 -17.13 -2.92
CA LEU A 143 4.07 -16.02 -2.90
C LEU A 143 4.49 -14.85 -3.79
N CYS A 144 5.79 -14.69 -4.06
CA CYS A 144 6.35 -13.61 -4.88
C CYS A 144 6.97 -14.18 -6.16
N PRO A 145 6.24 -14.25 -7.29
CA PRO A 145 6.78 -14.82 -8.52
C PRO A 145 7.92 -13.99 -9.16
N PHE A 146 8.16 -12.77 -8.66
CA PHE A 146 9.16 -11.83 -9.18
C PHE A 146 10.44 -11.79 -8.32
N VAL A 147 10.67 -12.80 -7.46
CA VAL A 147 11.86 -12.83 -6.58
C VAL A 147 13.16 -12.70 -7.36
N GLU A 148 13.29 -13.37 -8.50
CA GLU A 148 14.51 -13.32 -9.32
C GLU A 148 14.85 -11.90 -9.79
N GLU A 149 13.84 -11.10 -10.16
CA GLU A 149 14.03 -9.69 -10.54
C GLU A 149 14.53 -8.87 -9.34
N ILE A 150 14.04 -9.16 -8.13
CA ILE A 150 14.49 -8.52 -6.91
C ILE A 150 15.91 -8.96 -6.57
N GLU A 151 16.24 -10.24 -6.73
CA GLU A 151 17.56 -10.80 -6.42
C GLU A 151 18.67 -10.22 -7.31
N ASN A 152 18.35 -9.87 -8.55
CA ASN A 152 19.29 -9.21 -9.46
C ASN A 152 19.75 -7.82 -8.98
N GLU A 153 18.92 -7.13 -8.19
CA GLU A 153 19.19 -5.79 -7.68
C GLU A 153 19.67 -5.83 -6.21
N TRP A 154 19.01 -6.64 -5.37
CA TRP A 154 19.18 -6.64 -3.92
C TRP A 154 19.97 -7.84 -3.37
N GLY A 155 20.44 -8.74 -4.24
CA GLY A 155 21.09 -9.99 -3.86
C GLY A 155 20.09 -11.06 -3.42
N ALA A 156 20.58 -12.22 -2.97
CA ALA A 156 19.71 -13.34 -2.63
C ALA A 156 18.77 -13.03 -1.44
N ALA A 157 17.52 -13.51 -1.52
CA ALA A 157 16.57 -13.42 -0.41
C ALA A 157 17.09 -14.16 0.84
N PRO A 158 16.85 -13.66 2.07
CA PRO A 158 15.99 -12.54 2.45
C PRO A 158 16.62 -11.14 2.30
N GLY A 159 17.87 -11.03 1.87
CA GLY A 159 18.62 -9.78 1.95
C GLY A 159 18.88 -9.34 3.40
N VAL A 160 19.10 -8.05 3.60
CA VAL A 160 19.45 -7.46 4.92
C VAL A 160 18.35 -6.58 5.52
N ILE A 161 17.43 -6.07 4.69
CA ILE A 161 16.39 -5.13 5.11
C ILE A 161 15.15 -5.92 5.54
N ASN A 162 14.69 -5.68 6.77
CA ASN A 162 13.58 -6.41 7.40
C ASN A 162 13.79 -7.92 7.35
N SER A 163 14.97 -8.38 7.77
CA SER A 163 15.31 -9.80 7.79
C SER A 163 15.89 -10.21 9.15
N HIS A 164 15.55 -11.40 9.63
CA HIS A 164 16.18 -11.98 10.82
C HIS A 164 16.16 -13.51 10.71
N GLY A 165 17.28 -14.16 11.05
CA GLY A 165 17.36 -15.62 11.09
C GLY A 165 17.04 -16.33 9.77
N GLY A 166 17.28 -15.70 8.62
CA GLY A 166 16.95 -16.25 7.30
C GLY A 166 15.49 -16.05 6.86
N GLU A 167 14.70 -15.27 7.62
CA GLU A 167 13.30 -14.97 7.32
C GLU A 167 13.09 -13.49 7.04
N LEU A 168 12.04 -13.15 6.30
CA LEU A 168 11.59 -11.78 6.08
C LEU A 168 10.57 -11.37 7.15
N LEU A 169 10.75 -10.19 7.72
CA LEU A 169 9.95 -9.67 8.82
C LEU A 169 8.82 -8.78 8.31
N VAL A 170 7.59 -9.16 8.63
CA VAL A 170 6.42 -8.30 8.47
C VAL A 170 6.13 -7.65 9.82
N GLN A 171 6.37 -6.35 9.88
CA GLN A 171 6.21 -5.55 11.09
C GLN A 171 4.78 -5.00 11.18
N GLY A 172 4.16 -5.12 12.35
CA GLY A 172 2.78 -4.73 12.61
C GLY A 172 2.16 -5.47 13.79
N ILE A 173 0.85 -5.29 13.97
CA ILE A 173 0.02 -6.00 14.95
C ILE A 173 -1.33 -6.38 14.35
N THR A 174 -1.93 -7.45 14.86
CA THR A 174 -3.30 -7.87 14.51
C THR A 174 -4.23 -7.62 15.69
N LEU A 175 -5.39 -7.01 15.41
CA LEU A 175 -6.44 -6.64 16.35
C LEU A 175 -7.78 -7.14 15.80
N GLY A 176 -8.18 -8.38 16.14
CA GLY A 176 -9.30 -9.06 15.47
C GLY A 176 -9.03 -9.29 13.98
N ASN A 177 -9.92 -8.79 13.12
CA ASN A 177 -9.77 -8.82 11.67
C ASN A 177 -9.07 -7.58 11.10
N ILE A 178 -8.49 -6.73 11.94
CA ILE A 178 -7.71 -5.57 11.52
C ILE A 178 -6.22 -5.86 11.69
N PHE A 179 -5.43 -5.65 10.64
CA PHE A 179 -3.98 -5.65 10.72
C PHE A 179 -3.46 -4.22 10.60
N ILE A 180 -2.59 -3.80 11.51
CA ILE A 180 -1.88 -2.52 11.43
C ILE A 180 -0.42 -2.84 11.10
N GLY A 181 -0.03 -2.58 9.86
CA GLY A 181 1.30 -2.88 9.34
C GLY A 181 2.17 -1.63 9.21
N VAL A 182 3.48 -1.77 9.44
CA VAL A 182 4.47 -0.74 9.13
C VAL A 182 5.07 -1.04 7.76
N GLN A 183 4.79 -0.18 6.79
CA GLN A 183 5.35 -0.29 5.44
C GLN A 183 6.88 -0.20 5.52
N PRO A 184 7.61 -1.13 4.90
CA PRO A 184 9.06 -1.02 4.78
C PRO A 184 9.45 0.24 4.00
N THR A 185 10.65 0.76 4.25
CA THR A 185 11.18 1.89 3.47
C THR A 185 11.51 1.45 2.04
N PHE A 186 11.88 2.40 1.17
CA PHE A 186 12.31 2.06 -0.19
C PHE A 186 13.60 1.25 -0.26
N GLY A 187 14.41 1.25 0.80
CA GLY A 187 15.76 0.68 0.82
C GLY A 187 16.84 1.57 0.19
N TYR A 188 16.47 2.62 -0.54
CA TYR A 188 17.41 3.64 -1.06
C TYR A 188 17.48 4.84 -0.10
N GLU A 189 18.69 5.33 0.18
CA GLU A 189 18.88 6.59 0.91
C GLU A 189 18.65 7.79 -0.04
N GLY A 190 17.81 8.75 0.37
CA GLY A 190 17.59 10.00 -0.37
C GLY A 190 16.12 10.32 -0.70
N ASP A 191 15.91 11.16 -1.71
CA ASP A 191 14.60 11.66 -2.14
C ASP A 191 13.77 10.56 -2.85
N PRO A 192 12.63 10.12 -2.29
CA PRO A 192 11.73 9.14 -2.89
C PRO A 192 11.24 9.50 -4.29
N MET A 193 11.12 10.80 -4.60
CA MET A 193 10.63 11.26 -5.91
C MET A 193 11.59 10.88 -7.04
N ARG A 194 12.88 10.63 -6.74
CA ARG A 194 13.83 10.11 -7.74
C ARG A 194 13.42 8.74 -8.28
N LEU A 195 12.71 7.93 -7.49
CA LEU A 195 12.22 6.62 -7.94
C LEU A 195 11.10 6.73 -8.98
N LEU A 196 10.33 7.82 -8.99
CA LEU A 196 9.36 8.08 -10.08
C LEU A 196 10.02 8.28 -11.43
N MET A 197 11.23 8.86 -11.42
CA MET A 197 12.00 9.14 -12.63
C MET A 197 12.91 7.96 -13.00
N ALA A 198 13.14 7.04 -12.06
CA ALA A 198 13.92 5.84 -12.30
C ALA A 198 13.15 4.92 -13.27
N ARG A 199 13.78 4.62 -14.41
CA ARG A 199 13.25 3.65 -15.40
C ARG A 199 13.52 2.20 -15.00
N SER A 200 14.37 2.00 -13.99
CA SER A 200 14.85 0.72 -13.48
C SER A 200 14.83 0.74 -11.95
N GLY A 201 14.94 -0.44 -11.35
CA GLY A 201 14.90 -0.64 -9.91
C GLY A 201 13.75 -1.56 -9.51
N THR A 202 13.90 -2.17 -8.34
CA THR A 202 12.94 -3.11 -7.79
C THR A 202 12.74 -2.79 -6.31
N PRO A 203 11.57 -3.13 -5.72
CA PRO A 203 11.42 -3.10 -4.27
C PRO A 203 12.37 -4.14 -3.65
N HIS A 204 12.96 -3.84 -2.50
CA HIS A 204 13.73 -4.84 -1.76
C HIS A 204 12.80 -5.97 -1.24
N HIS A 205 13.40 -7.11 -0.86
CA HIS A 205 12.64 -8.30 -0.46
C HIS A 205 11.60 -8.05 0.64
N GLY A 206 11.97 -7.35 1.71
CA GLY A 206 11.05 -6.98 2.80
C GLY A 206 9.81 -6.22 2.33
N PHE A 207 9.95 -5.32 1.35
CA PHE A 207 8.84 -4.56 0.79
C PHE A 207 7.88 -5.47 0.00
N ALA A 208 8.42 -6.34 -0.85
CA ALA A 208 7.61 -7.32 -1.58
C ALA A 208 6.93 -8.33 -0.63
N ALA A 209 7.65 -8.80 0.39
CA ALA A 209 7.12 -9.72 1.39
C ALA A 209 5.98 -9.11 2.21
N PHE A 210 6.07 -7.83 2.57
CA PHE A 210 5.00 -7.12 3.26
C PHE A 210 3.69 -7.20 2.47
N TYR A 211 3.70 -6.85 1.19
CA TYR A 211 2.49 -6.88 0.37
C TYR A 211 1.99 -8.29 0.04
N ALA A 212 2.91 -9.24 -0.17
CA ALA A 212 2.55 -10.64 -0.34
C ALA A 212 1.88 -11.22 0.92
N TYR A 213 2.36 -10.85 2.10
CA TYR A 213 1.72 -11.20 3.37
C TYR A 213 0.30 -10.63 3.44
N LEU A 214 0.11 -9.33 3.16
CA LEU A 214 -1.20 -8.69 3.22
C LEU A 214 -2.22 -9.40 2.32
N GLU A 215 -1.86 -9.67 1.06
CA GLU A 215 -2.78 -10.25 0.09
C GLU A 215 -3.00 -11.75 0.29
N LYS A 216 -1.93 -12.52 0.57
CA LYS A 216 -1.96 -13.99 0.47
C LYS A 216 -1.97 -14.70 1.82
N VAL A 217 -1.35 -14.13 2.85
CA VAL A 217 -1.23 -14.74 4.19
C VAL A 217 -2.30 -14.20 5.14
N PHE A 218 -2.31 -12.89 5.39
CA PHE A 218 -3.36 -12.23 6.17
C PHE A 218 -4.71 -12.32 5.45
N LYS A 219 -4.67 -12.27 4.11
CA LYS A 219 -5.83 -12.29 3.21
C LYS A 219 -6.74 -11.09 3.45
N ALA A 220 -6.16 -9.90 3.40
CA ALA A 220 -6.92 -8.66 3.44
C ALA A 220 -8.00 -8.66 2.35
N ASP A 221 -9.16 -8.12 2.69
CA ASP A 221 -10.23 -7.76 1.76
C ASP A 221 -10.04 -6.35 1.23
N ALA A 222 -9.44 -5.45 2.02
CA ALA A 222 -8.99 -4.12 1.59
C ALA A 222 -7.70 -3.69 2.28
N LEU A 223 -6.96 -2.84 1.59
CA LEU A 223 -5.82 -2.11 2.11
C LEU A 223 -6.20 -0.65 2.30
N ILE A 224 -5.87 -0.08 3.45
CA ILE A 224 -5.99 1.35 3.73
C ILE A 224 -4.62 1.87 4.08
N HIS A 225 -4.04 2.73 3.25
CA HIS A 225 -2.86 3.47 3.68
C HIS A 225 -3.32 4.69 4.49
N VAL A 226 -2.68 4.88 5.63
CA VAL A 226 -3.06 5.92 6.58
C VAL A 226 -2.00 7.01 6.57
N GLY A 227 -2.40 8.19 6.06
CA GLY A 227 -1.54 9.36 5.95
C GLY A 227 -0.96 9.55 4.55
N THR A 228 -0.55 10.80 4.28
CA THR A 228 0.01 11.23 2.99
C THR A 228 1.37 10.57 2.73
N HIS A 229 1.63 10.20 1.46
CA HIS A 229 2.86 9.59 0.92
C HIS A 229 3.05 8.12 1.28
N GLY A 230 2.56 7.17 0.48
CA GLY A 230 3.04 5.78 0.58
C GLY A 230 4.30 5.59 -0.20
N ALA A 231 5.04 4.51 0.06
CA ALA A 231 6.15 4.17 -0.81
C ALA A 231 5.71 3.45 -2.10
N MET A 232 4.55 2.78 -2.11
CA MET A 232 4.17 1.89 -3.21
C MET A 232 3.95 2.64 -4.53
N GLU A 233 3.25 3.77 -4.52
CA GLU A 233 2.90 4.51 -5.72
C GLU A 233 4.12 5.05 -6.48
N PHE A 234 5.24 5.24 -5.80
CA PHE A 234 6.50 5.72 -6.37
C PHE A 234 7.42 4.60 -6.88
N MET A 235 7.07 3.32 -6.67
CA MET A 235 7.88 2.19 -7.14
C MET A 235 7.98 2.17 -8.67
N PRO A 236 9.09 1.67 -9.27
CA PRO A 236 9.35 1.79 -10.71
C PRO A 236 8.24 1.20 -11.60
N GLY A 237 7.98 1.87 -12.72
CA GLY A 237 6.92 1.50 -13.66
C GLY A 237 6.32 2.70 -14.40
N LYS A 238 5.32 2.46 -15.25
CA LYS A 238 4.65 3.49 -16.06
C LYS A 238 3.97 4.55 -15.19
N GLN A 239 4.02 5.81 -15.62
CA GLN A 239 3.40 6.94 -14.91
C GLN A 239 1.87 6.84 -14.77
N VAL A 240 1.20 6.20 -15.73
CA VAL A 240 -0.25 5.98 -15.76
C VAL A 240 -0.55 4.81 -16.69
N GLY A 241 -1.65 4.09 -16.44
CA GLY A 241 -2.02 2.91 -17.24
C GLY A 241 -1.00 1.79 -17.09
N LEU A 242 -0.87 1.29 -15.86
CA LEU A 242 0.13 0.31 -15.49
C LEU A 242 -0.04 -1.00 -16.28
N SER A 243 1.08 -1.65 -16.57
CA SER A 243 1.14 -3.03 -17.06
C SER A 243 1.41 -4.01 -15.92
N ALA A 244 1.30 -5.30 -16.20
CA ALA A 244 1.69 -6.38 -15.28
C ALA A 244 3.19 -6.36 -14.90
N GLU A 245 4.00 -5.55 -15.59
CA GLU A 245 5.42 -5.34 -15.29
C GLU A 245 5.68 -4.19 -14.31
N CYS A 246 4.68 -3.35 -14.04
CA CYS A 246 4.85 -2.21 -13.13
C CYS A 246 4.82 -2.69 -11.69
N TRP A 247 5.82 -2.32 -10.89
CA TRP A 247 5.91 -2.75 -9.49
C TRP A 247 4.68 -2.40 -8.65
N PRO A 248 4.09 -1.19 -8.74
CA PRO A 248 2.88 -0.91 -8.00
C PRO A 248 1.71 -1.87 -8.32
N ASP A 249 1.53 -2.27 -9.59
CA ASP A 249 0.51 -3.26 -10.00
C ASP A 249 0.81 -4.67 -9.46
N ARG A 250 2.09 -5.06 -9.47
CA ARG A 250 2.55 -6.34 -8.94
C ARG A 250 2.35 -6.43 -7.43
N LEU A 251 2.67 -5.35 -6.71
CA LEU A 251 2.65 -5.27 -5.24
C LEU A 251 1.22 -5.18 -4.69
N ILE A 252 0.37 -4.29 -5.23
CA ILE A 252 -1.01 -4.17 -4.74
C ILE A 252 -1.86 -5.40 -5.11
N GLY A 253 -1.50 -6.06 -6.22
CA GLY A 253 -2.20 -7.23 -6.70
C GLY A 253 -3.68 -6.97 -6.95
N GLU A 254 -4.53 -7.76 -6.31
CA GLU A 254 -5.99 -7.69 -6.46
C GLU A 254 -6.67 -6.86 -5.36
N LEU A 255 -5.92 -6.29 -4.42
CA LEU A 255 -6.48 -5.59 -3.27
C LEU A 255 -7.10 -4.23 -3.67
N PRO A 256 -8.35 -3.94 -3.27
CA PRO A 256 -8.86 -2.58 -3.16
C PRO A 256 -7.93 -1.74 -2.28
N ASN A 257 -7.53 -0.57 -2.77
CA ASN A 257 -6.62 0.34 -2.08
C ASN A 257 -7.34 1.64 -1.75
N ILE A 258 -7.51 1.92 -0.47
CA ILE A 258 -8.06 3.17 0.04
C ILE A 258 -6.91 3.97 0.66
N TYR A 259 -6.97 5.28 0.54
CA TYR A 259 -5.91 6.18 1.00
C TYR A 259 -6.49 7.34 1.77
N ILE A 260 -6.05 7.52 3.01
CA ILE A 260 -6.36 8.73 3.78
C ILE A 260 -5.29 9.77 3.46
N TYR A 261 -5.65 10.76 2.64
CA TYR A 261 -4.71 11.69 2.00
C TYR A 261 -4.98 13.15 2.40
N SER A 262 -3.95 13.99 2.54
CA SER A 262 -4.16 15.40 2.86
C SER A 262 -4.85 16.15 1.72
N VAL A 263 -5.85 16.97 2.05
CA VAL A 263 -6.57 17.80 1.07
C VAL A 263 -5.66 18.81 0.35
N ASN A 264 -4.57 19.24 0.98
CA ASN A 264 -3.66 20.23 0.43
C ASN A 264 -2.59 19.64 -0.51
N ASN A 265 -2.54 18.31 -0.71
CA ASN A 265 -1.56 17.65 -1.58
C ASN A 265 -2.22 16.88 -2.74
N PRO A 266 -2.99 17.55 -3.62
CA PRO A 266 -3.68 16.90 -4.73
C PRO A 266 -2.73 16.34 -5.79
N SER A 267 -1.55 16.95 -5.98
CA SER A 267 -0.59 16.51 -6.99
C SER A 267 -0.06 15.12 -6.72
N GLU A 268 0.32 14.82 -5.47
CA GLU A 268 0.79 13.48 -5.11
C GLU A 268 -0.35 12.51 -4.87
N GLY A 269 -1.49 12.96 -4.36
CA GLY A 269 -2.70 12.14 -4.32
C GLY A 269 -3.06 11.60 -5.71
N THR A 270 -2.92 12.42 -6.75
CA THR A 270 -3.13 11.98 -8.14
C THR A 270 -2.16 10.87 -8.56
N ILE A 271 -0.92 10.87 -8.06
CA ILE A 271 0.03 9.79 -8.30
C ILE A 271 -0.48 8.50 -7.67
N ALA A 272 -0.96 8.52 -6.42
CA ALA A 272 -1.57 7.36 -5.78
C ALA A 272 -2.79 6.83 -6.56
N LYS A 273 -3.72 7.70 -6.99
CA LYS A 273 -4.86 7.29 -7.83
C LYS A 273 -4.42 6.54 -9.09
N ARG A 274 -3.42 7.09 -9.79
CA ARG A 274 -2.98 6.60 -11.11
C ARG A 274 -2.01 5.42 -11.05
N ARG A 275 -1.25 5.29 -9.96
CA ARG A 275 -0.17 4.30 -9.83
C ARG A 275 -0.38 3.25 -8.75
N SER A 276 -1.28 3.43 -7.79
CA SER A 276 -1.59 2.39 -6.79
C SER A 276 -3.06 2.02 -6.73
N TYR A 277 -3.85 2.49 -7.71
CA TYR A 277 -5.29 2.25 -7.78
C TYR A 277 -6.03 2.75 -6.53
N ALA A 278 -5.54 3.86 -5.98
CA ALA A 278 -6.04 4.38 -4.72
C ALA A 278 -7.37 5.12 -4.87
N GLU A 279 -8.32 4.79 -4.01
CA GLU A 279 -9.47 5.62 -3.67
C GLU A 279 -9.07 6.61 -2.57
N LEU A 280 -9.13 7.92 -2.85
CA LEU A 280 -8.67 8.93 -1.89
C LEU A 280 -9.82 9.43 -1.02
N ILE A 281 -9.63 9.35 0.29
CA ILE A 281 -10.48 10.00 1.30
C ILE A 281 -9.64 11.13 1.91
N SER A 282 -10.07 12.37 1.69
CA SER A 282 -9.32 13.54 2.13
C SER A 282 -9.46 13.81 3.63
N TYR A 283 -8.38 14.21 4.30
CA TYR A 283 -8.42 14.84 5.62
C TYR A 283 -7.98 16.32 5.56
N LEU A 284 -8.46 17.11 6.52
CA LEU A 284 -8.13 18.53 6.64
C LEU A 284 -6.76 18.69 7.29
N THR A 285 -5.99 19.68 6.84
CA THR A 285 -4.79 20.12 7.56
C THR A 285 -5.17 20.68 8.94
N PRO A 286 -4.23 20.73 9.90
CA PRO A 286 -4.47 21.37 11.19
C PRO A 286 -5.02 22.79 11.02
N PRO A 287 -5.87 23.26 11.96
CA PRO A 287 -6.31 24.63 11.97
C PRO A 287 -5.10 25.56 12.06
N ILE A 288 -5.06 26.56 11.18
CA ILE A 288 -3.96 27.54 11.14
C ILE A 288 -4.28 28.65 12.14
N GLU A 289 -3.28 29.01 12.95
CA GLU A 289 -3.34 30.16 13.85
C GLU A 289 -2.34 31.24 13.40
N ASN A 290 -2.57 32.50 13.79
CA ASN A 290 -1.58 33.55 13.58
C ASN A 290 -0.30 33.20 14.36
N ALA A 291 0.87 33.48 13.77
CA ALA A 291 2.16 33.18 14.40
C ALA A 291 2.46 34.01 15.67
N GLY A 292 1.61 34.97 16.01
CA GLY A 292 1.68 35.88 17.14
C GLY A 292 0.65 37.01 17.02
#